data_AF-A0AAQ1HMM9-F1
#
_entry.id   AF-A0AAQ1HMM9-F1
#
_cell.length_a   1.000
_cell.length_b   1.000
_cell.length_c   1.000
_cell.angle_alpha   90.00
_cell.angle_beta   90.00
_cell.angle_gamma   90.00
#
_symmetry.space_group_name_H-M   'P 1'
#
loop_
_entity.id
_entity.type
_entity.pdbx_description
1 polymer ?
#
loop_
_entity_poly.entity_id
_entity_poly.type
_entity_poly.pdbx_seq_one_letter_code
_entity_poly.pdbx_strand_id
1 'polypeptide(L)'
;MDYFETKATLRFTYTDSYGNVSGRIVDVELVEDGMITGKCRMKNARRTFRIDRITNCWDDSTNRHVPDVLQHLRDAYAKSTAPVLDKLYAEHLDELKVLLYVGKADGQLRAPELRVITAACKVITKDTRLTDEDTRELLESIPVPTLQGFKVAVGKIAKENDSAAIRRITIATRTIVDTQQNISPGEQEALNYIAKRLQPKG
;
A
#
# COMPACT_ATOMS: atom_id res chain seq x y z
N MET A 1 11.45 -16.70 -5.74
CA MET A 1 10.13 -16.62 -6.37
C MET A 1 9.84 -15.14 -6.53
N ASP A 2 9.71 -14.65 -7.76
CA ASP A 2 9.43 -13.24 -8.01
C ASP A 2 7.92 -13.06 -8.05
N TYR A 3 7.37 -12.28 -7.12
CA TYR A 3 5.96 -11.90 -7.09
C TYR A 3 5.89 -10.43 -6.65
N PHE A 4 5.48 -9.53 -7.55
CA PHE A 4 5.29 -8.13 -7.22
C PHE A 4 4.39 -7.43 -8.24
N GLU A 5 3.60 -6.47 -7.76
CA GLU A 5 2.82 -5.58 -8.61
C GLU A 5 3.69 -4.41 -9.09
N THR A 6 3.52 -3.99 -10.34
CA THR A 6 4.29 -2.88 -10.89
C THR A 6 3.51 -2.22 -12.01
N LYS A 7 3.72 -0.92 -12.21
CA LYS A 7 3.07 -0.15 -13.28
C LYS A 7 4.13 0.29 -14.28
N ALA A 8 4.12 -0.34 -15.46
CA ALA A 8 4.98 0.03 -16.58
C ALA A 8 4.26 -0.28 -17.90
N THR A 9 4.47 0.55 -18.92
CA THR A 9 3.98 0.25 -20.28
C THR A 9 5.14 -0.25 -21.12
N LEU A 10 5.10 -1.52 -21.52
CA LEU A 10 6.14 -2.14 -22.33
C LEU A 10 5.67 -2.38 -23.76
N ARG A 11 6.52 -2.03 -24.72
CA ARG A 11 6.37 -2.36 -26.14
C ARG A 11 7.45 -3.35 -26.54
N PHE A 12 7.06 -4.52 -27.03
CA PHE A 12 8.00 -5.60 -27.31
C PHE A 12 7.56 -6.54 -28.42
N THR A 13 8.50 -7.33 -28.93
CA THR A 13 8.23 -8.48 -29.80
C THR A 13 8.06 -9.73 -28.95
N TYR A 14 7.06 -10.57 -29.26
CA TYR A 14 6.75 -11.80 -28.53
C TYR A 14 6.66 -12.99 -29.47
N THR A 15 7.29 -14.10 -29.09
CA THR A 15 7.16 -15.39 -29.78
C THR A 15 6.30 -16.32 -28.94
N ASP A 16 5.16 -16.78 -29.46
CA ASP A 16 4.29 -17.70 -28.72
C ASP A 16 4.82 -19.15 -28.72
N SER A 17 4.07 -20.07 -28.10
CA SER A 17 4.45 -21.49 -28.04
C SER A 17 4.44 -22.20 -29.41
N TYR A 18 3.78 -21.63 -30.40
CA TYR A 18 3.70 -22.15 -31.76
C TYR A 18 4.75 -21.51 -32.68
N GLY A 19 5.61 -20.63 -32.15
CA GLY A 19 6.63 -19.91 -32.92
C GLY A 19 6.12 -18.65 -33.63
N ASN A 20 4.86 -18.24 -33.41
CA ASN A 20 4.35 -17.03 -34.05
C ASN A 20 4.94 -15.79 -33.39
N VAL A 21 5.56 -14.94 -34.21
CA VAL A 21 6.17 -13.68 -33.78
C VAL A 21 5.18 -12.54 -33.99
N SER A 22 5.02 -11.68 -32.99
CA SER A 22 4.19 -10.49 -33.13
C SER A 22 4.53 -9.40 -32.11
N GLY A 23 4.31 -8.14 -32.49
CA GLY A 23 4.47 -6.99 -31.59
C GLY A 23 3.38 -6.92 -30.53
N ARG A 24 3.70 -6.37 -29.36
CA ARG A 24 2.79 -6.17 -28.23
C ARG A 24 3.05 -4.82 -27.59
N ILE A 25 1.98 -4.21 -27.09
CA ILE A 25 2.02 -3.11 -26.12
C ILE A 25 1.18 -3.55 -24.94
N VAL A 26 1.78 -3.59 -23.76
CA VAL A 26 1.19 -4.13 -22.54
C VAL A 26 1.40 -3.15 -21.40
N ASP A 27 0.30 -2.77 -20.75
CA ASP A 27 0.33 -2.12 -19.46
C ASP A 27 0.50 -3.21 -18.41
N VAL A 28 1.73 -3.39 -17.93
CA VAL A 28 2.11 -4.41 -16.94
C VAL A 28 1.49 -4.03 -15.60
N GLU A 29 0.97 -5.04 -14.91
CA GLU A 29 0.31 -4.91 -13.60
C GLU A 29 0.96 -5.85 -12.57
N LEU A 30 1.39 -7.04 -12.99
CA LEU A 30 1.90 -8.09 -12.10
C LEU A 30 3.09 -8.80 -12.74
N VAL A 31 4.11 -9.10 -11.94
CA VAL A 31 5.20 -10.01 -12.26
C VAL A 31 5.09 -11.23 -11.35
N GLU A 32 5.07 -12.42 -11.94
CA GLU A 32 5.00 -13.69 -11.23
C GLU A 32 5.84 -14.75 -11.97
N ASP A 33 6.85 -15.32 -11.31
CA ASP A 33 7.63 -16.47 -11.81
C ASP A 33 8.13 -16.36 -13.25
N GLY A 34 8.74 -15.21 -13.57
CA GLY A 34 9.27 -14.95 -14.91
C GLY A 34 8.18 -14.70 -15.96
N MET A 35 6.94 -14.45 -15.52
CA MET A 35 5.84 -14.00 -16.35
C MET A 35 5.45 -12.57 -15.99
N ILE A 36 4.96 -11.84 -17.00
CA ILE A 36 4.29 -10.56 -16.82
C ILE A 36 2.82 -10.72 -17.16
N THR A 37 1.94 -10.19 -16.32
CA THR A 37 0.51 -10.09 -16.57
C THR A 37 0.10 -8.64 -16.63
N GLY A 38 -0.74 -8.30 -17.61
CA GLY A 38 -1.19 -6.93 -17.80
C GLY A 38 -2.20 -6.77 -18.92
N LYS A 39 -2.68 -5.55 -19.11
CA LYS A 39 -3.63 -5.22 -20.17
C LYS A 39 -2.90 -5.10 -21.51
N CYS A 40 -3.16 -6.05 -22.41
CA CYS A 40 -2.66 -5.98 -23.78
C CYS A 40 -3.52 -5.04 -24.61
N ARG A 41 -2.98 -3.88 -25.01
CA ARG A 41 -3.74 -2.84 -25.72
C ARG A 41 -4.28 -3.30 -27.06
N MET A 42 -3.51 -4.12 -27.79
CA MET A 42 -3.90 -4.63 -29.12
C MET A 42 -5.10 -5.58 -29.09
N LYS A 43 -5.30 -6.30 -27.98
CA LYS A 43 -6.40 -7.25 -27.81
C LYS A 43 -7.45 -6.76 -26.84
N ASN A 44 -7.25 -5.58 -26.25
CA ASN A 44 -8.05 -4.99 -25.19
C ASN A 44 -8.43 -6.01 -24.09
N ALA A 45 -7.46 -6.82 -23.67
CA ALA A 45 -7.68 -7.93 -22.74
C ALA A 45 -6.47 -8.12 -21.83
N ARG A 46 -6.72 -8.57 -20.61
CA ARG A 46 -5.66 -8.99 -19.68
C ARG A 46 -5.02 -10.28 -20.20
N ARG A 47 -3.70 -10.31 -20.29
CA ARG A 47 -2.93 -11.45 -20.81
C ARG A 47 -1.62 -11.61 -20.06
N THR A 48 -1.14 -12.84 -20.03
CA THR A 48 0.13 -13.23 -19.43
C THR A 48 1.14 -13.58 -20.51
N PHE A 49 2.38 -13.13 -20.34
CA PHE A 49 3.49 -13.34 -21.27
C PHE A 49 4.70 -13.83 -20.49
N ARG A 50 5.39 -14.85 -21.00
CA ARG A 50 6.66 -15.28 -20.39
C ARG A 50 7.78 -14.32 -20.81
N ILE A 51 8.59 -13.88 -19.86
CA ILE A 51 9.68 -12.92 -20.07
C ILE A 51 10.75 -13.51 -21.00
N ASP A 52 11.02 -14.81 -20.91
CA ASP A 52 12.01 -15.51 -21.76
C ASP A 52 11.66 -15.53 -23.25
N ARG A 53 10.42 -15.19 -23.61
CA ARG A 53 9.92 -15.11 -24.99
C ARG A 53 9.78 -13.69 -25.52
N ILE A 54 10.18 -12.70 -24.71
CA ILE A 54 10.15 -11.28 -25.05
C ILE A 54 11.50 -10.90 -25.69
N THR A 55 11.44 -10.25 -26.84
CA THR A 55 12.60 -9.69 -27.53
C THR A 55 12.34 -8.24 -27.96
N ASN A 56 13.40 -7.47 -28.17
CA ASN A 56 13.32 -6.06 -28.60
C ASN A 56 12.34 -5.25 -27.73
N CYS A 57 12.54 -5.27 -26.40
CA CYS A 57 11.66 -4.62 -25.46
C CYS A 57 12.04 -3.15 -25.28
N TRP A 58 11.02 -2.30 -25.18
CA TRP A 58 11.13 -0.87 -24.94
C TRP A 58 10.13 -0.48 -23.86
N ASP A 59 10.54 0.42 -22.98
CA ASP A 59 9.61 1.16 -22.12
C ASP A 59 8.95 2.23 -22.99
N ASP A 60 7.64 2.10 -23.19
CA ASP A 60 6.87 2.96 -24.09
C ASP A 60 6.72 4.38 -23.54
N SER A 61 6.79 4.55 -22.22
CA SER A 61 6.65 5.85 -21.56
C SER A 61 7.93 6.68 -21.66
N THR A 62 9.09 6.03 -21.55
CA THR A 62 10.40 6.70 -21.62
C THR A 62 11.08 6.59 -22.99
N ASN A 63 10.51 5.78 -23.88
CA ASN A 63 11.06 5.40 -25.18
C ASN A 63 12.50 4.87 -25.10
N ARG A 64 12.82 4.12 -24.03
CA ARG A 64 14.15 3.53 -23.80
C ARG A 64 14.13 2.04 -24.06
N HIS A 65 15.20 1.54 -24.65
CA HIS A 65 15.40 0.10 -24.83
C HIS A 65 15.61 -0.57 -23.47
N VAL A 66 14.95 -1.71 -23.26
CA VAL A 66 14.96 -2.50 -22.03
C VAL A 66 15.60 -3.86 -22.32
N PRO A 67 16.92 -4.02 -22.09
CA PRO A 67 17.62 -5.27 -22.36
C PRO A 67 17.29 -6.37 -21.33
N ASP A 68 17.00 -5.97 -20.09
CA ASP A 68 16.57 -6.86 -19.02
C ASP A 68 15.20 -6.40 -18.52
N VAL A 69 14.16 -7.12 -18.98
CA VAL A 69 12.76 -6.80 -18.67
C VAL A 69 12.47 -6.97 -17.18
N LEU A 70 12.97 -8.06 -16.57
CA LEU A 70 12.69 -8.35 -15.17
C LEU A 70 13.34 -7.31 -14.27
N GLN A 71 14.62 -6.97 -14.51
CA GLN A 71 15.31 -5.97 -13.72
C GLN A 71 14.67 -4.59 -13.88
N HIS A 72 14.27 -4.20 -15.10
CA HIS A 72 13.56 -2.95 -15.33
C HIS A 72 12.25 -2.85 -14.54
N LEU A 73 11.46 -3.94 -14.51
CA LEU A 73 10.22 -3.99 -13.76
C LEU A 73 10.45 -3.98 -12.24
N ARG A 74 11.50 -4.64 -11.75
CA ARG A 74 11.94 -4.54 -10.35
C ARG A 74 12.34 -3.11 -9.97
N ASP A 75 13.07 -2.43 -10.84
CA ASP A 75 13.49 -1.04 -10.61
C ASP A 75 12.27 -0.10 -10.60
N ALA A 76 11.29 -0.33 -11.48
CA ALA A 76 10.04 0.41 -11.49
C ALA A 76 9.25 0.19 -10.19
N TYR A 77 9.15 -1.06 -9.75
CA TYR A 77 8.52 -1.41 -8.47
C TYR A 77 9.22 -0.72 -7.28
N ALA A 78 10.54 -0.83 -7.17
CA ALA A 78 11.33 -0.23 -6.10
C ALA A 78 11.21 1.32 -6.05
N LYS A 79 11.01 1.96 -7.21
CA LYS A 79 10.80 3.40 -7.31
C LYS A 79 9.35 3.83 -7.03
N SER A 80 8.41 2.90 -6.98
CA SER A 80 7.02 3.17 -6.62
C SER A 80 6.81 3.22 -5.10
N THR A 81 5.58 3.52 -4.70
CA THR A 81 5.09 3.44 -3.31
C THR A 81 4.66 2.02 -2.91
N ALA A 82 4.46 1.10 -3.87
CA ALA A 82 3.94 -0.25 -3.61
C ALA A 82 4.76 -1.06 -2.58
N PRO A 83 6.11 -1.12 -2.63
CA PRO A 83 6.88 -1.84 -1.61
C PRO A 83 6.70 -1.28 -0.21
N VAL A 84 6.43 0.02 -0.11
CA VAL A 84 6.21 0.72 1.15
C VAL A 84 4.82 0.39 1.70
N LEU A 85 3.81 0.31 0.84
CA LEU A 85 2.45 -0.10 1.21
C LEU A 85 2.42 -1.56 1.65
N ASP A 86 3.09 -2.46 0.93
CA ASP A 86 3.22 -3.87 1.31
C ASP A 86 3.86 -4.01 2.69
N LYS A 87 4.92 -3.25 2.95
CA LYS A 87 5.58 -3.22 4.25
C LYS A 87 4.66 -2.70 5.35
N LEU A 88 3.92 -1.61 5.09
CA LEU A 88 2.91 -1.09 6.03
C LEU A 88 1.86 -2.15 6.38
N TYR A 89 1.35 -2.85 5.37
CA TYR A 89 0.36 -3.91 5.59
C TYR A 89 0.94 -5.09 6.36
N ALA A 90 2.15 -5.54 6.03
CA ALA A 90 2.76 -6.72 6.63
C ALA A 90 3.25 -6.47 8.07
N GLU A 91 3.88 -5.33 8.33
CA GLU A 91 4.59 -5.05 9.59
C GLU A 91 3.80 -4.14 10.53
N HIS A 92 2.91 -3.28 10.02
CA HIS A 92 2.22 -2.24 10.80
C HIS A 92 0.69 -2.38 10.75
N LEU A 93 0.17 -3.58 10.51
CA LEU A 93 -1.28 -3.81 10.39
C LEU A 93 -2.06 -3.38 11.63
N ASP A 94 -1.54 -3.65 12.83
CA ASP A 94 -2.25 -3.31 14.07
C ASP A 94 -2.26 -1.78 14.31
N GLU A 95 -1.19 -1.07 13.92
CA GLU A 95 -1.13 0.40 13.88
C GLU A 95 -2.20 0.97 12.94
N LEU A 96 -2.28 0.45 11.71
CA LEU A 96 -3.28 0.85 10.71
C LEU A 96 -4.71 0.59 11.19
N LYS A 97 -4.97 -0.54 11.84
CA LYS A 97 -6.28 -0.86 12.42
C LYS A 97 -6.69 0.14 13.49
N VAL A 98 -5.76 0.57 14.35
CA VAL A 98 -6.05 1.58 15.37
C VAL A 98 -6.42 2.91 14.72
N LEU A 99 -5.63 3.37 13.75
CA LEU A 99 -5.88 4.62 13.04
C LEU A 99 -7.20 4.57 12.26
N LEU A 100 -7.47 3.47 11.55
CA LEU A 100 -8.71 3.27 10.79
C LEU A 100 -9.94 3.22 11.68
N TYR A 101 -9.86 2.57 12.84
CA TYR A 101 -10.97 2.52 13.79
C TYR A 101 -11.31 3.92 14.32
N VAL A 102 -10.30 4.69 14.75
CA VAL A 102 -10.51 6.05 15.26
C VAL A 102 -11.05 6.97 14.16
N GLY A 103 -10.47 6.94 12.96
CA GLY A 103 -10.92 7.76 11.84
C GLY A 103 -12.27 7.34 11.22
N LYS A 104 -12.86 6.20 11.61
CA LYS A 104 -14.22 5.78 11.19
C LYS A 104 -15.21 5.74 12.35
N ALA A 105 -14.86 6.24 13.53
CA ALA A 105 -15.72 6.15 14.70
C ALA A 105 -17.07 6.87 14.53
N ASP A 106 -17.13 7.90 13.69
CA ASP A 106 -18.37 8.62 13.31
C ASP A 106 -19.12 7.96 12.12
N GLY A 107 -18.58 6.87 11.56
CA GLY A 107 -19.12 6.13 10.43
C GLY A 107 -18.47 6.42 9.06
N GLN A 108 -17.63 7.45 8.92
CA GLN A 108 -16.99 7.77 7.64
C GLN A 108 -15.58 8.36 7.79
N LEU A 109 -14.61 7.81 7.04
CA LEU A 109 -13.28 8.40 6.95
C LEU A 109 -13.25 9.52 5.92
N ARG A 110 -13.06 10.76 6.38
CA ARG A 110 -13.05 11.98 5.57
C ARG A 110 -11.63 12.39 5.19
N ALA A 111 -11.52 13.32 4.24
CA ALA A 111 -10.24 13.80 3.73
C ALA A 111 -9.28 14.36 4.82
N PRO A 112 -9.72 15.12 5.84
CA PRO A 112 -8.83 15.59 6.90
C PRO A 112 -8.22 14.44 7.72
N GLU A 113 -9.01 13.44 8.09
CA GLU A 113 -8.57 12.29 8.88
C GLU A 113 -7.63 11.41 8.05
N LEU A 114 -7.97 11.17 6.79
CA LEU A 114 -7.11 10.47 5.83
C LEU A 114 -5.74 11.13 5.74
N ARG A 115 -5.65 12.46 5.63
CA ARG A 115 -4.36 13.19 5.60
C ARG A 115 -3.52 12.95 6.85
N VAL A 116 -4.16 12.86 8.02
CA VAL A 116 -3.45 12.55 9.28
C VAL A 116 -2.91 11.12 9.24
N ILE A 117 -3.70 10.16 8.76
CA ILE A 117 -3.26 8.77 8.59
C ILE A 117 -2.12 8.68 7.58
N THR A 118 -2.22 9.36 6.43
CA THR A 118 -1.15 9.47 5.44
C THR A 118 0.13 10.00 6.08
N ALA A 119 0.03 11.09 6.85
CA ALA A 119 1.18 11.67 7.55
C ALA A 119 1.80 10.69 8.56
N ALA A 120 0.99 9.95 9.30
CA ALA A 120 1.47 8.89 10.20
C ALA A 120 2.21 7.78 9.43
N CYS A 121 1.64 7.32 8.30
CA CYS A 121 2.25 6.32 7.43
C CYS A 121 3.62 6.78 6.91
N LYS A 122 3.74 8.04 6.47
CA LYS A 122 5.03 8.63 6.05
C LYS A 122 6.07 8.60 7.16
N VAL A 123 5.67 8.87 8.41
CA VAL A 123 6.58 8.85 9.56
C VAL A 123 7.01 7.42 9.90
N ILE A 124 6.09 6.45 9.84
CA ILE A 124 6.37 5.03 10.08
C ILE A 124 7.40 4.51 9.06
N THR A 125 7.15 4.79 7.78
CA THR A 125 7.96 4.25 6.67
C THR A 125 9.20 5.06 6.38
N LYS A 126 9.25 6.32 6.86
CA LYS A 126 10.22 7.34 6.46
C LYS A 126 10.20 7.64 4.96
N ASP A 127 9.07 7.37 4.30
CA ASP A 127 8.88 7.62 2.88
C ASP A 127 7.88 8.74 2.66
N THR A 128 8.34 9.87 2.12
CA THR A 128 7.51 11.05 1.89
C THR A 128 6.68 10.99 0.61
N ARG A 129 6.92 9.99 -0.27
CA ARG A 129 6.27 9.83 -1.57
C ARG A 129 4.82 9.36 -1.46
N LEU A 130 4.43 8.75 -0.33
CA LEU A 130 3.05 8.29 -0.11
C LEU A 130 2.04 9.43 -0.34
N THR A 131 0.95 9.12 -1.03
CA THR A 131 -0.15 10.06 -1.25
C THR A 131 -1.36 9.67 -0.41
N ASP A 132 -2.35 10.57 -0.34
CA ASP A 132 -3.64 10.25 0.26
C ASP A 132 -4.36 9.13 -0.50
N GLU A 133 -4.13 9.01 -1.81
CA GLU A 133 -4.72 7.94 -2.63
C GLU A 133 -4.09 6.58 -2.30
N ASP A 134 -2.76 6.51 -2.25
CA ASP A 134 -2.03 5.29 -1.83
C ASP A 134 -2.52 4.79 -0.46
N THR A 135 -2.68 5.73 0.48
CA THR A 135 -3.14 5.43 1.84
C THR A 135 -4.60 4.99 1.84
N ARG A 136 -5.46 5.60 1.01
CA ARG A 136 -6.87 5.19 0.89
C ARG A 136 -6.98 3.77 0.36
N GLU A 137 -6.31 3.46 -0.75
CA GLU A 137 -6.30 2.12 -1.35
C GLU A 137 -5.84 1.07 -0.33
N LEU A 138 -4.77 1.38 0.42
CA LEU A 138 -4.30 0.52 1.52
C LEU A 138 -5.38 0.31 2.59
N LEU A 139 -6.02 1.36 3.07
CA LEU A 139 -7.04 1.27 4.12
C LEU A 139 -8.31 0.54 3.66
N GLU A 140 -8.67 0.64 2.38
CA GLU A 140 -9.79 -0.11 1.79
C GLU A 140 -9.55 -1.61 1.74
N SER A 141 -8.29 -2.05 1.64
CA SER A 141 -7.90 -3.46 1.74
C SER A 141 -8.00 -4.03 3.16
N ILE A 142 -8.14 -3.17 4.18
CA ILE A 142 -8.21 -3.56 5.59
C ILE A 142 -9.67 -3.60 6.03
N PRO A 143 -10.18 -4.76 6.51
CA PRO A 143 -11.51 -4.83 7.09
C PRO A 143 -11.65 -3.83 8.24
N VAL A 144 -12.68 -2.99 8.20
CA VAL A 144 -12.93 -1.99 9.25
C VAL A 144 -13.02 -2.71 10.60
N PRO A 145 -12.14 -2.39 11.57
CA PRO A 145 -12.11 -3.12 12.83
C PRO A 145 -13.40 -2.94 13.63
N THR A 146 -13.85 -4.01 14.28
CA THR A 146 -14.83 -3.90 15.36
C THR A 146 -14.17 -3.31 16.61
N LEU A 147 -14.97 -2.86 17.59
CA LEU A 147 -14.44 -2.43 18.90
C LEU A 147 -13.51 -3.47 19.52
N GLN A 148 -13.85 -4.75 19.40
CA GLN A 148 -13.00 -5.83 19.89
C GLN A 148 -11.69 -5.95 19.09
N GLY A 149 -11.77 -5.85 17.76
CA GLY A 149 -10.59 -5.85 16.88
C GLY A 149 -9.64 -4.70 17.18
N PHE A 150 -10.18 -3.49 17.40
CA PHE A 150 -9.45 -2.32 17.86
C PHE A 150 -8.75 -2.57 19.20
N LYS A 151 -9.48 -3.06 20.22
CA LYS A 151 -8.90 -3.33 21.55
C LYS A 151 -7.76 -4.33 21.51
N VAL A 152 -7.88 -5.36 20.66
CA VAL A 152 -6.82 -6.35 20.41
C VAL A 152 -5.61 -5.70 19.75
N ALA A 153 -5.80 -4.89 18.71
CA ALA A 153 -4.71 -4.19 18.03
C ALA A 153 -3.92 -3.27 18.98
N VAL A 154 -4.60 -2.42 19.76
CA VAL A 154 -3.98 -1.60 20.81
C VAL A 154 -3.23 -2.47 21.82
N GLY A 155 -3.81 -3.61 22.21
CA GLY A 155 -3.19 -4.54 23.16
C GLY A 155 -1.89 -5.16 22.66
N LYS A 156 -1.78 -5.43 21.36
CA LYS A 156 -0.55 -5.95 20.74
C LYS A 156 0.53 -4.86 20.66
N ILE A 157 0.18 -3.66 20.23
CA ILE A 157 1.09 -2.49 20.24
C ILE A 157 1.64 -2.26 21.66
N ALA A 158 0.77 -2.32 22.67
CA ALA A 158 1.18 -2.18 24.07
C ALA A 158 2.14 -3.29 24.55
N LYS A 159 2.03 -4.49 23.97
CA LYS A 159 2.85 -5.65 24.34
C LYS A 159 4.24 -5.58 23.71
N GLU A 160 4.34 -5.04 22.50
CA GLU A 160 5.62 -4.83 21.80
C GLU A 160 6.50 -3.79 22.50
N ASN A 161 5.88 -2.87 23.25
CA ASN A 161 6.57 -1.86 24.06
C ASN A 161 7.54 -0.96 23.24
N ASP A 162 7.23 -0.75 21.95
CA ASP A 162 7.92 0.24 21.13
C ASP A 162 7.41 1.65 21.47
N SER A 163 8.18 2.37 22.28
CA SER A 163 7.92 3.75 22.68
C SER A 163 7.72 4.70 21.48
N ALA A 164 8.42 4.46 20.37
CA ALA A 164 8.28 5.28 19.17
C ALA A 164 6.93 5.02 18.49
N ALA A 165 6.53 3.75 18.33
CA ALA A 165 5.21 3.38 17.80
C ALA A 165 4.07 3.90 18.69
N ILE A 166 4.17 3.70 20.01
CA ILE A 166 3.21 4.21 20.99
C ILE A 166 3.04 5.72 20.86
N ARG A 167 4.14 6.46 20.78
CA ARG A 167 4.11 7.92 20.64
C ARG A 167 3.47 8.34 19.31
N ARG A 168 3.85 7.71 18.19
CA ARG A 168 3.28 8.01 16.86
C ARG A 168 1.77 7.80 16.85
N ILE A 169 1.31 6.63 17.31
CA ILE A 169 -0.12 6.29 17.36
C ILE A 169 -0.88 7.26 18.26
N THR A 170 -0.38 7.54 19.46
CA THR A 170 -1.04 8.45 20.40
C THR A 170 -1.21 9.86 19.81
N ILE A 171 -0.19 10.37 19.12
CA ILE A 171 -0.27 11.68 18.45
C ILE A 171 -1.28 11.61 17.31
N ALA A 172 -1.13 10.64 16.40
CA ALA A 172 -1.98 10.51 15.22
C ALA A 172 -3.46 10.37 15.58
N THR A 173 -3.81 9.53 16.56
CA THR A 173 -5.22 9.35 16.96
C THR A 173 -5.82 10.60 17.57
N ARG A 174 -5.05 11.39 18.34
CA ARG A 174 -5.51 12.69 18.84
C ARG A 174 -5.73 13.66 17.70
N THR A 175 -4.76 13.78 16.81
CA THR A 175 -4.85 14.67 15.65
C THR A 175 -6.02 14.31 14.73
N ILE A 176 -6.35 13.02 14.55
CA ILE A 176 -7.55 12.58 13.82
C ILE A 176 -8.81 13.17 14.48
N VAL A 177 -8.99 12.96 15.78
CA VAL A 177 -10.16 13.46 16.52
C VAL A 177 -10.23 14.99 16.50
N ASP A 178 -9.08 15.66 16.60
CA ASP A 178 -8.97 17.12 16.55
C ASP A 178 -9.30 17.71 15.16
N THR A 179 -9.44 16.88 14.10
CA THR A 179 -9.92 17.37 12.79
C THR A 179 -11.40 17.75 12.80
N GLN A 180 -12.15 17.30 13.81
CA GLN A 180 -13.59 17.53 13.94
C GLN A 180 -13.88 18.62 14.98
N GLN A 181 -14.96 19.38 14.79
CA GLN A 181 -15.37 20.41 15.75
C GLN A 181 -16.01 19.83 17.02
N ASN A 182 -16.64 18.65 16.91
CA ASN A 182 -17.30 17.97 18.01
C ASN A 182 -16.79 16.54 18.08
N ILE A 183 -16.26 16.14 19.24
CA ILE A 183 -15.78 14.79 19.49
C ILE A 183 -16.98 13.89 19.81
N SER A 184 -17.15 12.81 19.05
CA SER A 184 -18.18 11.82 19.34
C SER A 184 -17.86 11.00 20.60
N PRO A 185 -18.86 10.43 21.29
CA PRO A 185 -18.62 9.55 22.42
C PRO A 185 -17.71 8.37 22.09
N GLY A 186 -17.83 7.80 20.89
CA GLY A 186 -17.01 6.67 20.42
C GLY A 186 -15.53 7.04 20.25
N GLU A 187 -15.24 8.23 19.73
CA GLU A 187 -13.86 8.74 19.62
C GLU A 187 -13.25 9.00 20.98
N GLN A 188 -14.01 9.63 21.88
CA GLN A 188 -13.54 9.89 23.24
C GLN A 188 -13.25 8.59 23.99
N GLU A 189 -14.12 7.57 23.85
CA GLU A 189 -13.88 6.24 24.41
C GLU A 189 -12.63 5.58 23.82
N ALA A 190 -12.42 5.68 22.51
CA ALA A 190 -11.23 5.15 21.85
C ALA A 190 -9.95 5.83 22.36
N LEU A 191 -9.93 7.16 22.44
CA LEU A 191 -8.81 7.92 22.99
C LEU A 191 -8.53 7.56 24.45
N ASN A 192 -9.57 7.44 25.28
CA ASN A 192 -9.43 7.05 26.68
C ASN A 192 -8.82 5.65 26.81
N TYR A 193 -9.26 4.70 25.98
CA TYR A 193 -8.73 3.35 25.96
C TYR A 193 -7.25 3.32 25.54
N ILE A 194 -6.88 4.04 24.47
CA ILE A 194 -5.48 4.18 24.03
C ILE A 194 -4.63 4.79 25.14
N ALA A 195 -5.07 5.92 25.72
CA ALA A 195 -4.33 6.62 26.77
C ALA A 195 -4.12 5.77 28.02
N LYS A 196 -5.09 4.91 28.37
CA LYS A 196 -4.96 3.97 29.49
C LYS A 196 -4.01 2.81 29.17
N ARG A 197 -4.06 2.30 27.93
CA ARG A 197 -3.38 1.05 27.56
C ARG A 197 -1.95 1.25 27.07
N LEU A 198 -1.65 2.39 26.45
CA LEU A 198 -0.34 2.73 25.90
C LEU A 198 0.46 3.67 26.81
N GLN A 199 0.19 3.66 28.12
CA GLN A 199 1.03 4.41 29.06
C GLN A 199 2.47 3.86 28.99
N PRO A 200 3.50 4.73 28.99
CA PRO A 200 4.87 4.29 29.13
C PRO A 200 4.98 3.49 30.43
N LYS A 201 5.35 2.22 30.34
CA LYS A 201 5.81 1.51 31.53
C LYS A 201 7.16 2.12 31.88
N GLY A 202 7.24 2.77 33.03
CA GLY A 202 8.49 3.27 33.60
C GLY A 202 9.49 2.15 33.81
#